data_AF-A0A3A6DQD1-F1
#
_entry.id   AF-A0A3A6DQD1-F1
#
_cell.length_a   1.000
_cell.length_b   1.000
_cell.length_c   1.000
_cell.angle_alpha   90.00
_cell.angle_beta   90.00
_cell.angle_gamma   90.00
#
_symmetry.space_group_name_H-M   'P 1'
#
loop_
_entity.id
_entity.type
_entity.pdbx_description
1 polymer ?
#
loop_
_entity_poly.entity_id
_entity_poly.type
_entity_poly.pdbx_seq_one_letter_code
_entity_poly.pdbx_strand_id
1 'polypeptide(L)' 'KGIEEGLEKKGKILLKSLVLHKYRIDDDWVETLSDQQIDEAVINVLECDTYEALKDKLKK' A
#
# COMPACT_ATOMS: atom_id res chain seq x y z
N LYS A 1 -13.80 7.98 14.66
CA LYS A 1 -13.29 9.10 13.84
C LYS A 1 -11.82 9.43 14.06
N GLY A 2 -11.38 10.10 15.14
CA GLY A 2 -9.97 10.52 15.24
C GLY A 2 -8.90 9.41 15.28
N ILE A 3 -9.23 8.23 15.81
CA ILE A 3 -8.30 7.08 15.85
C ILE A 3 -8.19 6.37 14.50
N GLU A 4 -9.31 6.16 13.81
CA GLU A 4 -9.36 5.51 12.49
C GLU A 4 -8.60 6.33 11.44
N GLU A 5 -8.85 7.64 11.38
CA GLU A 5 -8.13 8.57 10.49
C GLU A 5 -6.61 8.59 10.75
N GLY A 6 -6.19 8.33 12.00
CA GLY A 6 -4.79 8.24 12.39
C GLY A 6 -4.13 6.91 11.99
N LEU A 7 -4.89 5.82 11.93
CA LEU A 7 -4.41 4.50 11.48
C LEU A 7 -4.30 4.46 9.96
N GLU A 8 -5.30 4.97 9.24
CA GLU A 8 -5.27 5.11 7.77
C GLU A 8 -4.01 5.86 7.30
N LYS A 9 -3.74 7.04 7.88
CA LYS A 9 -2.55 7.84 7.53
C LYS A 9 -1.24 7.08 7.76
N LYS A 10 -1.14 6.30 8.84
CA LYS A 10 0.05 5.49 9.13
C LYS A 10 0.22 4.34 8.14
N GLY A 11 -0.87 3.68 7.77
CA GLY A 11 -0.88 2.63 6.75
C GLY A 11 -0.40 3.14 5.39
N LYS A 12 -0.93 4.28 4.93
CA LYS A 12 -0.51 4.92 3.67
C LYS A 12 0.98 5.27 3.66
N ILE A 13 1.48 5.91 4.72
CA ILE A 13 2.90 6.28 4.84
C ILE A 13 3.80 5.05 4.81
N LEU A 14 3.42 3.99 5.54
CA LEU A 14 4.16 2.74 5.56
C LEU A 14 4.21 2.11 4.17
N LEU A 15 3.06 1.98 3.51
CA LEU A 15 2.99 1.37 2.19
C LEU A 15 3.79 2.16 1.14
N LYS A 16 3.71 3.49 1.14
CA LYS A 16 4.53 4.35 0.26
C LYS A 16 6.03 4.11 0.46
N SER A 17 6.47 4.03 1.72
CA SER A 17 7.87 3.72 2.05
C SER A 17 8.27 2.33 1.52
N LEU A 18 7.43 1.31 1.71
CA LEU A 18 7.71 -0.05 1.23
C LEU A 18 7.78 -0.12 -0.30
N VAL A 19 6.86 0.52 -1.01
CA VAL A 19 6.86 0.59 -2.49
C VAL A 19 8.13 1.27 -3.01
N LEU A 20 8.51 2.41 -2.42
CA LEU A 20 9.74 3.12 -2.77
C LEU A 20 10.99 2.28 -2.50
N HIS A 21 11.05 1.62 -1.34
CA HIS A 21 12.24 0.86 -0.96
C HIS A 21 12.36 -0.47 -1.71
N LYS A 22 11.26 -1.17 -1.99
CA LYS A 22 11.28 -2.48 -2.65
C LYS A 22 11.33 -2.35 -4.18
N TYR A 23 10.49 -1.49 -4.75
CA TYR A 23 10.32 -1.40 -6.20
C TYR A 23 10.99 -0.17 -6.82
N ARG A 24 11.50 0.76 -6.01
CA ARG A 24 12.08 2.04 -6.47
C ARG A 24 11.08 2.91 -7.21
N ILE A 25 9.81 2.84 -6.80
CA ILE A 25 8.72 3.60 -7.39
C ILE A 25 8.20 4.59 -6.37
N ASP A 26 8.08 5.84 -6.79
CA ASP A 26 7.40 6.91 -6.08
C ASP A 26 6.18 7.30 -6.94
N ASP A 27 5.02 6.72 -6.64
CA ASP A 27 3.77 7.00 -7.34
C ASP A 27 2.61 7.25 -6.36
N ASP A 28 1.52 7.82 -6.89
CA ASP A 28 0.34 8.18 -6.12
C ASP A 28 -0.73 7.06 -6.07
N TRP A 29 -0.44 5.86 -6.57
CA TRP A 29 -1.43 4.76 -6.56
C TRP A 29 -1.89 4.42 -5.15
N VAL A 30 -0.99 4.48 -4.15
CA VAL A 30 -1.31 4.25 -2.73
C VAL A 30 -2.42 5.20 -2.23
N GLU A 31 -2.50 6.42 -2.76
CA GLU A 31 -3.54 7.39 -2.36
C GLU A 31 -4.94 7.02 -2.87
N THR A 32 -5.01 6.13 -3.85
CA THR A 32 -6.28 5.65 -4.43
C THR A 32 -6.88 4.46 -3.69
N LEU A 33 -6.11 3.86 -2.77
CA LEU A 33 -6.52 2.67 -2.05
C LEU A 33 -7.45 3.01 -0.88
N SER A 34 -8.45 2.16 -0.68
CA SER A 34 -9.22 2.11 0.57
C SER A 34 -8.37 1.58 1.73
N ASP A 35 -8.79 1.84 2.97
CA ASP A 35 -8.11 1.36 4.18
C ASP A 35 -7.89 -0.16 4.16
N GLN A 36 -8.91 -0.93 3.77
CA GLN A 36 -8.79 -2.39 3.65
C GLN A 36 -7.75 -2.80 2.61
N GLN A 37 -7.71 -2.12 1.46
CA GLN A 37 -6.71 -2.39 0.43
C GLN A 37 -5.30 -2.00 0.88
N ILE A 38 -5.15 -0.99 1.74
CA ILE A 38 -3.85 -0.62 2.32
C ILE A 38 -3.35 -1.73 3.23
N ASP A 39 -4.20 -2.27 4.10
CA ASP A 39 -3.83 -3.38 4.97
C ASP A 39 -3.43 -4.62 4.16
N GLU A 40 -4.22 -4.98 3.13
CA GLU A 40 -3.89 -6.07 2.22
C GLU A 40 -2.59 -5.81 1.43
N ALA A 41 -2.38 -4.58 0.96
CA ALA A 41 -1.18 -4.21 0.21
C ALA A 41 0.10 -4.27 1.07
N VAL A 42 0.04 -3.88 2.34
CA VAL A 42 1.16 -3.97 3.28
C VAL A 42 1.58 -5.41 3.53
N ILE A 43 0.65 -6.37 3.46
CA ILE A 43 0.98 -7.80 3.53
C ILE A 43 1.57 -8.27 2.19
N ASN A 44 0.87 -8.01 1.09
CA ASN A 44 1.24 -8.51 -0.23
C ASN A 44 2.53 -7.89 -0.80
N VAL A 45 2.91 -6.68 -0.38
CA VAL A 45 4.16 -6.03 -0.83
C VAL A 45 5.39 -6.85 -0.44
N LEU A 46 5.33 -7.63 0.64
CA LEU A 46 6.42 -8.51 1.04
C LEU A 46 6.52 -9.74 0.12
N GLU A 47 5.39 -10.24 -0.37
CA GLU A 47 5.30 -11.46 -1.19
C GLU A 47 5.48 -11.23 -2.69
N CYS A 48 5.10 -10.05 -3.20
CA CYS A 48 5.17 -9.77 -4.64
C CYS A 48 6.58 -9.38 -5.07
N ASP A 49 7.05 -9.94 -6.19
CA ASP A 49 8.37 -9.61 -6.74
C ASP A 49 8.37 -8.28 -7.51
N THR A 50 7.21 -7.88 -8.04
CA THR A 50 7.06 -6.66 -8.83
C THR A 50 5.90 -5.82 -8.35
N TYR A 51 5.96 -4.54 -8.65
CA TYR A 51 4.91 -3.60 -8.31
C TYR A 51 3.60 -3.86 -9.05
N GLU A 52 3.68 -4.29 -10.31
CA GLU A 52 2.48 -4.67 -11.08
C GLU A 52 1.84 -5.94 -10.53
N ALA A 53 2.62 -6.92 -10.07
CA ALA A 53 2.07 -8.10 -9.39
C ALA A 53 1.33 -7.72 -8.09
N LEU A 54 1.86 -6.75 -7.33
CA LEU A 54 1.16 -6.20 -6.17
C LEU A 54 -0.16 -5.53 -6.56
N LYS A 55 -0.16 -4.69 -7.61
CA LYS A 55 -1.39 -4.05 -8.12
C LYS A 55 -2.41 -5.09 -8.57
N ASP A 56 -1.99 -6.12 -9.28
CA ASP A 56 -2.86 -7.18 -9.78
C ASP A 56 -3.50 -8.01 -8.66
N LYS A 57 -2.79 -8.23 -7.55
CA LYS A 57 -3.35 -8.93 -6.37
C LYS A 57 -4.54 -8.21 -5.76
N LEU A 58 -4.60 -6.89 -5.88
CA LEU A 58 -5.63 -6.03 -5.30
C LEU A 58 -6.78 -5.69 -6.25
N LYS A 59 -6.74 -6.14 -7.51
CA LYS A 59 -7.79 -5.93 -8.53
C LYS A 59 -8.98 -6.92 -8.41
N LYS A 60 -9.19 -7.54 -7.25
CA LYS A 60 -10.30 -8.48 -7.04
C LYS A 60 -11.64 -7.78 -6.87
#